data_AF-A0A7K6XVR7-F1
#
_entry.id   AF-A0A7K6XVR7-F1
#
_cell.length_a   1.000
_cell.length_b   1.000
_cell.length_c   1.000
_cell.angle_alpha   90.00
_cell.angle_beta   90.00
_cell.angle_gamma   90.00
#
_symmetry.space_group_name_H-M   'P 1'
#
loop_
_entity.id
_entity.type
_entity.pdbx_description
1 polymer ?
#
loop_
_entity_poly.entity_id
_entity_poly.type
_entity_poly.pdbx_seq_one_letter_code
_entity_poly.pdbx_strand_id
1 'polypeptide(L)'
;MGTQPEVCDFLGRCLCRPGVAGLQCDSCQPGHHSFPACQECTCDGVGSLGNTCGPGGQCLCRGNYAGLRCDQCAPGYYGYPNCLPLPCDCHSAGATSPTCSPLGGQCVCRPNVIGRQCSRCQTGYYGFPF
;
A
#
# COMPACT_ATOMS: atom_id res chain seq x y z
N MET A 1 7.98 25.43 19.00
CA MET A 1 7.43 24.64 17.89
C MET A 1 6.34 23.73 18.46
N GLY A 2 5.08 24.02 18.17
CA GLY A 2 3.98 23.05 18.17
C GLY A 2 3.36 22.52 19.48
N THR A 3 3.26 23.27 20.60
CA THR A 3 2.57 22.75 21.82
C THR A 3 1.91 23.79 22.74
N GLN A 4 1.74 25.06 22.33
CA GLN A 4 1.03 26.02 23.19
C GLN A 4 -0.40 26.25 22.67
N PRO A 5 -1.44 25.90 23.45
CA PRO A 5 -2.81 26.27 23.14
C PRO A 5 -2.90 27.80 23.12
N GLU A 6 -3.61 28.36 22.13
CA GLU A 6 -3.66 29.82 21.96
C GLU A 6 -4.47 30.47 23.08
N VAL A 7 -5.57 29.82 23.50
CA VAL A 7 -6.38 30.14 24.70
C VAL A 7 -7.18 28.86 25.06
N CYS A 8 -7.33 28.54 26.35
CA CYS A 8 -8.25 27.48 26.82
C CYS A 8 -9.38 28.07 27.67
N ASP A 9 -10.60 27.56 27.52
CA ASP A 9 -11.74 27.93 28.35
C ASP A 9 -11.69 27.23 29.73
N PHE A 10 -12.53 27.68 30.67
CA PHE A 10 -12.61 27.12 32.03
C PHE A 10 -13.12 25.66 32.06
N LEU A 11 -13.68 25.18 30.95
CA LEU A 11 -14.11 23.78 30.78
C LEU A 11 -12.97 22.89 30.29
N GLY A 12 -11.77 23.45 30.06
CA GLY A 12 -10.59 22.72 29.60
C GLY A 12 -10.58 22.46 28.10
N ARG A 13 -11.40 23.16 27.31
CA ARG A 13 -11.38 23.10 25.85
C ARG A 13 -10.50 24.24 25.31
N CYS A 14 -9.46 23.85 24.59
CA CYS A 14 -8.49 24.76 24.02
C CYS A 14 -8.81 25.10 22.56
N LEU A 15 -8.53 26.35 22.18
CA LEU A 15 -8.49 26.76 20.78
C LEU A 15 -7.21 26.21 20.14
N CYS A 16 -7.39 25.28 19.21
CA CYS A 16 -6.31 24.59 18.52
C CYS A 16 -5.94 25.29 17.22
N ARG A 17 -4.66 25.17 16.86
CA ARG A 17 -4.17 25.59 15.55
C ARG A 17 -4.79 24.74 14.43
N PRO A 18 -4.85 25.25 13.19
CA PRO A 18 -5.32 24.47 12.05
C PRO A 18 -4.62 23.11 11.93
N GLY A 19 -5.38 22.04 11.69
CA GLY A 19 -4.88 20.67 11.57
C GLY A 19 -4.73 19.91 12.90
N VAL A 20 -4.92 20.56 14.05
CA VAL A 20 -4.83 19.96 15.40
C VAL A 20 -6.21 19.88 16.05
N ALA A 21 -6.46 18.80 16.78
CA ALA A 21 -7.71 18.47 17.46
C ALA A 21 -7.46 17.95 18.89
N GLY A 22 -8.55 17.71 19.61
CA GLY A 22 -8.55 17.29 21.01
C GLY A 22 -8.87 18.43 21.95
N LEU A 23 -9.30 18.11 23.16
CA LEU A 23 -9.65 19.12 24.17
C LEU A 23 -8.44 19.98 24.54
N GLN A 24 -7.24 19.37 24.51
CA GLN A 24 -5.98 20.02 24.83
C GLN A 24 -5.08 20.21 23.60
N CYS A 25 -5.62 20.06 22.39
CA CYS A 25 -4.86 20.15 21.15
C CYS A 25 -3.68 19.15 21.08
N ASP A 26 -3.95 17.92 21.52
CA ASP A 26 -3.00 16.83 21.73
C ASP A 26 -3.05 15.75 20.62
N SER A 27 -3.89 15.95 19.60
CA SER A 27 -4.06 15.03 18.48
C SER A 27 -4.20 15.77 17.16
N CYS A 28 -4.06 15.07 16.03
CA CYS A 28 -4.35 15.67 14.73
C CYS A 28 -5.85 15.59 14.41
N GLN A 29 -6.34 16.55 13.62
CA GLN A 29 -7.70 16.49 13.07
C GLN A 29 -7.88 15.23 12.20
N PRO A 30 -9.11 14.70 12.05
CA PRO A 30 -9.40 13.65 11.07
C PRO A 30 -8.90 14.06 9.68
N GLY A 31 -8.22 13.15 9.00
CA GLY A 31 -7.55 13.47 7.73
C GLY A 31 -6.20 14.15 7.89
N HIS A 32 -5.60 14.15 9.09
CA HIS A 32 -4.22 14.55 9.33
C HIS A 32 -3.48 13.50 10.19
N HIS A 33 -2.15 13.46 10.09
CA HIS A 33 -1.27 12.53 10.82
C HIS A 33 0.05 13.17 11.27
N SER A 34 0.90 12.42 11.99
CA SER A 34 2.24 12.88 12.43
C SER A 34 2.25 14.04 13.47
N PHE A 35 1.45 13.95 14.53
CA PHE A 35 1.53 14.88 15.67
C PHE A 35 2.98 14.95 16.22
N PRO A 36 3.52 16.14 16.57
CA PRO A 36 2.86 17.45 16.73
C PRO A 36 2.80 18.31 15.46
N ALA A 37 3.42 17.87 14.36
CA ALA A 37 3.40 18.56 13.08
C ALA A 37 2.38 17.91 12.16
N CYS A 38 1.09 18.16 12.43
CA CYS A 38 0.00 17.52 11.71
C CYS A 38 0.07 17.79 10.20
N GLN A 39 0.31 16.74 9.43
CA GLN A 39 0.35 16.74 7.97
C GLN A 39 -0.98 16.21 7.44
N GLU A 40 -1.48 16.79 6.35
CA GLU A 40 -2.69 16.28 5.71
C GLU A 40 -2.49 14.86 5.17
N CYS A 41 -3.51 14.02 5.31
CA CYS A 41 -3.58 12.76 4.62
C CYS A 41 -3.71 13.04 3.13
N THR A 42 -2.95 12.30 2.33
CA THR A 42 -2.88 12.52 0.89
C THR A 42 -3.25 11.24 0.14
N CYS A 43 -4.39 10.66 0.51
CA CYS A 43 -4.85 9.38 -0.02
C CYS A 43 -5.30 9.50 -1.48
N ASP A 44 -5.00 8.48 -2.29
CA ASP A 44 -5.45 8.40 -3.68
C ASP A 44 -6.97 8.15 -3.74
N GLY A 45 -7.68 8.94 -4.54
CA GLY A 45 -9.14 8.87 -4.63
C GLY A 45 -9.67 7.61 -5.31
N VAL A 46 -8.86 6.95 -6.15
CA VAL A 46 -9.24 5.71 -6.84
C VAL A 46 -8.99 4.51 -5.93
N GLY A 47 -7.80 4.44 -5.34
CA GLY A 47 -7.36 3.31 -4.55
C GLY A 47 -7.76 3.33 -3.07
N SER A 48 -8.20 4.47 -2.52
CA SER A 48 -8.57 4.58 -1.10
C SER A 48 -10.08 4.52 -0.89
N LEU A 49 -10.50 4.17 0.34
CA LEU A 49 -11.90 4.27 0.78
C LEU A 49 -12.31 5.69 1.18
N GLY A 50 -11.35 6.59 1.38
CA GLY A 50 -11.55 8.00 1.71
C GLY A 50 -10.19 8.68 1.95
N ASN A 51 -10.21 9.93 2.40
CA ASN A 51 -8.99 10.68 2.73
C ASN A 51 -8.63 10.66 4.22
N THR A 52 -8.90 9.54 4.89
CA THR A 52 -8.55 9.33 6.29
C THR A 52 -7.38 8.36 6.38
N CYS A 53 -6.36 8.73 7.15
CA CYS A 53 -5.16 7.92 7.33
C CYS A 53 -4.88 7.69 8.82
N GLY A 54 -4.16 6.61 9.12
CA GLY A 54 -3.71 6.30 10.47
C GLY A 54 -2.59 7.25 10.94
N PRO A 55 -2.10 7.08 12.18
CA PRO A 55 -1.06 7.96 12.75
C PRO A 55 0.24 7.98 11.95
N GLY A 56 0.54 6.92 11.19
CA GLY A 56 1.70 6.84 10.30
C GLY A 56 1.46 7.34 8.87
N GLY A 57 0.31 7.95 8.57
CA GLY A 57 -0.03 8.41 7.21
C GLY A 57 -0.57 7.33 6.28
N GLN A 58 -0.70 6.08 6.77
CA GLN A 58 -1.24 4.98 5.98
C GLN A 58 -2.73 5.17 5.73
N CYS A 59 -3.09 5.32 4.47
CA CYS A 59 -4.45 5.38 3.98
C CYS A 59 -5.12 4.00 4.00
N LEU A 60 -6.45 4.01 4.10
CA LEU A 60 -7.25 2.80 4.04
C LEU A 60 -7.52 2.41 2.58
N CYS A 61 -6.73 1.46 2.08
CA CYS A 61 -6.81 1.03 0.68
C CYS A 61 -7.98 0.08 0.41
N ARG A 62 -8.53 0.18 -0.80
CA ARG A 62 -9.41 -0.83 -1.40
C ARG A 62 -8.61 -2.10 -1.68
N GLY A 63 -9.29 -3.24 -1.77
CA GLY A 63 -8.63 -4.56 -1.80
C GLY A 63 -7.56 -4.77 -2.87
N ASN A 64 -7.66 -4.12 -4.03
CA ASN A 64 -6.71 -4.28 -5.15
C ASN A 64 -5.59 -3.23 -5.15
N TYR A 65 -5.53 -2.35 -4.14
CA TYR A 65 -4.60 -1.24 -4.05
C TYR A 65 -3.74 -1.36 -2.79
N ALA A 66 -2.55 -0.80 -2.86
CA ALA A 66 -1.55 -0.82 -1.81
C ALA A 66 -0.70 0.46 -1.87
N GLY A 67 0.24 0.57 -0.95
CA GLY A 67 1.07 1.76 -0.75
C GLY A 67 0.52 2.66 0.35
N LEU A 68 1.34 3.61 0.80
CA LEU A 68 0.98 4.53 1.88
C LEU A 68 -0.27 5.35 1.53
N ARG A 69 -0.39 5.71 0.25
CA ARG A 69 -1.46 6.55 -0.30
C ARG A 69 -2.46 5.74 -1.15
N CYS A 70 -2.33 4.41 -1.21
CA CYS A 70 -3.14 3.55 -2.07
C CYS A 70 -3.03 3.87 -3.57
N ASP A 71 -1.89 4.41 -3.97
CA ASP A 71 -1.53 4.82 -5.33
C ASP A 71 -0.80 3.71 -6.12
N GLN A 72 -0.73 2.50 -5.54
CA GLN A 72 -0.09 1.34 -6.14
C GLN A 72 -1.07 0.18 -6.17
N CYS A 73 -0.85 -0.79 -7.05
CA CYS A 73 -1.65 -2.02 -7.02
C CYS A 73 -1.17 -2.96 -5.91
N ALA A 74 -2.10 -3.66 -5.28
CA ALA A 74 -1.79 -4.68 -4.29
C ALA A 74 -0.97 -5.83 -4.93
N PRO A 75 -0.18 -6.58 -4.15
CA PRO A 75 0.57 -7.71 -4.69
C PRO A 75 -0.33 -8.71 -5.41
N GLY A 76 0.01 -9.04 -6.66
CA GLY A 76 -0.83 -9.86 -7.52
C GLY A 76 -1.80 -9.07 -8.43
N TYR A 77 -1.76 -7.74 -8.37
CA TYR A 77 -2.50 -6.85 -9.27
C TYR A 77 -1.55 -5.93 -10.05
N TYR A 78 -1.95 -5.48 -11.24
CA TYR A 78 -1.15 -4.62 -12.10
C TYR A 78 -1.99 -3.64 -12.92
N GLY A 79 -1.36 -2.59 -13.46
CA GLY A 79 -2.01 -1.62 -14.34
C GLY A 79 -2.87 -0.60 -13.59
N TYR A 80 -2.28 0.12 -12.63
CA TYR A 80 -2.90 1.29 -12.02
C TYR A 80 -3.33 2.29 -13.12
N PRO A 81 -4.54 2.87 -13.08
CA PRO A 81 -5.46 2.91 -11.94
C PRO A 81 -6.48 1.76 -11.88
N ASN A 82 -6.45 0.79 -12.80
CA ASN A 82 -7.47 -0.28 -12.81
C ASN A 82 -7.13 -1.46 -11.88
N CYS A 83 -5.84 -1.69 -11.63
CA CYS A 83 -5.33 -2.78 -10.78
C CYS A 83 -6.05 -4.12 -11.03
N LEU A 84 -5.76 -4.70 -12.19
CA LEU A 84 -6.30 -5.97 -12.65
C LEU A 84 -5.50 -7.15 -12.09
N PRO A 85 -6.11 -8.32 -11.84
CA PRO A 85 -5.40 -9.50 -11.39
C PRO A 85 -4.31 -9.91 -12.37
N LEU A 86 -3.10 -10.14 -11.88
CA LEU A 86 -1.97 -10.54 -12.69
C LEU A 86 -2.21 -11.95 -13.25
N PRO A 87 -2.25 -12.14 -14.58
CA PRO A 87 -2.43 -13.46 -15.15
C PRO A 87 -1.26 -14.35 -14.75
N CYS A 88 -1.51 -15.62 -14.43
CA CYS A 88 -0.44 -16.53 -14.02
C CYS A 88 0.58 -16.74 -15.14
N ASP A 89 0.11 -17.01 -16.36
CA ASP A 89 0.91 -17.25 -17.57
C ASP A 89 2.14 -18.16 -17.32
N CYS A 90 1.95 -19.20 -16.52
CA CYS A 90 3.02 -20.15 -16.20
C CYS A 90 3.45 -20.89 -17.46
N HIS A 91 4.75 -20.85 -17.77
CA HIS A 91 5.31 -21.48 -18.95
C HIS A 91 5.16 -23.00 -18.87
N SER A 92 4.49 -23.62 -19.83
CA SER A 92 4.13 -25.04 -19.80
C SER A 92 5.34 -25.99 -19.65
N ALA A 93 6.46 -25.67 -20.30
CA ALA A 93 7.69 -26.45 -20.18
C ALA A 93 8.48 -26.20 -18.88
N GLY A 94 8.29 -25.03 -18.25
CA GLY A 94 9.13 -24.58 -17.12
C GLY A 94 8.44 -24.61 -15.77
N ALA A 95 7.11 -24.58 -15.74
CA ALA A 95 6.30 -24.72 -14.55
C ALA A 95 5.86 -26.18 -14.34
N THR A 96 5.52 -26.52 -13.11
CA THR A 96 4.91 -27.81 -12.77
C THR A 96 3.40 -27.81 -12.94
N SER A 97 2.77 -26.63 -12.88
CA SER A 97 1.32 -26.42 -13.05
C SER A 97 1.01 -25.06 -13.70
N PRO A 98 -0.20 -24.88 -14.26
CA PRO A 98 -0.67 -23.57 -14.74
C PRO A 98 -1.13 -22.65 -13.60
N THR A 99 -1.20 -23.15 -12.37
CA THR A 99 -1.60 -22.39 -11.18
C THR A 99 -0.42 -21.60 -10.62
N CYS A 100 -0.70 -20.37 -10.15
CA CYS A 100 0.28 -19.51 -9.51
C CYS A 100 -0.17 -19.08 -8.11
N SER A 101 0.78 -18.59 -7.32
CA SER A 101 0.51 -18.03 -6.00
C SER A 101 -0.50 -16.87 -6.10
N PRO A 102 -1.55 -16.86 -5.25
CA PRO A 102 -2.51 -15.75 -5.23
C PRO A 102 -1.84 -14.42 -4.84
N LEU A 103 -0.75 -14.50 -4.08
CA LEU A 103 0.07 -13.35 -3.74
C LEU A 103 1.25 -13.24 -4.72
N GLY A 104 1.27 -12.16 -5.52
CA GLY A 104 2.36 -11.86 -6.44
C GLY A 104 2.40 -12.70 -7.73
N GLY A 105 1.53 -13.69 -7.89
CA GLY A 105 1.38 -14.43 -9.15
C GLY A 105 2.56 -15.34 -9.50
N GLN A 106 3.35 -15.80 -8.52
CA GLN A 106 4.51 -16.67 -8.75
C GLN A 106 4.09 -18.10 -9.09
N CYS A 107 4.54 -18.61 -10.24
CA CYS A 107 4.35 -20.00 -10.65
C CYS A 107 5.32 -20.95 -9.93
N VAL A 108 4.93 -22.21 -9.80
CA VAL A 108 5.81 -23.26 -9.25
C VAL A 108 6.74 -23.75 -10.36
N CYS A 109 8.03 -23.37 -10.29
CA CYS A 109 9.00 -23.70 -11.32
C CYS A 109 9.60 -25.10 -11.13
N ARG A 110 9.92 -25.74 -12.26
CA ARG A 110 10.73 -26.95 -12.31
C ARG A 110 12.18 -26.65 -11.87
N PRO A 111 12.96 -27.68 -11.49
CA PRO A 111 14.36 -27.49 -11.15
C PRO A 111 15.12 -26.74 -12.26
N ASN A 112 15.97 -25.80 -11.87
CA ASN A 112 16.81 -25.00 -12.77
C ASN A 112 16.07 -24.00 -13.67
N VAL A 113 14.80 -23.70 -13.37
CA VAL A 113 13.99 -22.69 -14.05
C VAL A 113 13.59 -21.59 -13.06
N ILE A 114 13.66 -20.33 -13.48
CA ILE A 114 13.41 -19.14 -12.65
C ILE A 114 12.46 -18.14 -13.32
N GLY A 115 12.05 -17.14 -12.55
CA GLY A 115 11.15 -16.07 -12.95
C GLY A 115 9.70 -16.35 -12.53
N ARG A 116 8.86 -15.31 -12.57
CA ARG A 116 7.45 -15.41 -12.15
C ARG A 116 6.69 -16.48 -12.94
N GLN A 117 6.91 -16.49 -14.25
CA GLN A 117 6.27 -17.40 -15.19
C GLN A 117 7.08 -18.68 -15.45
N CYS A 118 8.22 -18.88 -14.77
CA CYS A 118 9.12 -20.01 -15.03
C CYS A 118 9.56 -20.12 -16.50
N SER A 119 9.91 -18.98 -17.11
CA SER A 119 10.23 -18.88 -18.55
C SER A 119 11.73 -18.78 -18.85
N ARG A 120 12.59 -18.83 -17.82
CA ARG A 120 14.04 -18.61 -17.98
C ARG A 120 14.83 -19.68 -17.22
N CYS A 121 15.98 -20.09 -17.77
CA CYS A 121 16.94 -20.90 -17.01
C CYS A 121 17.50 -20.13 -15.82
N GLN A 122 17.72 -20.86 -14.72
CA GLN A 122 18.54 -20.40 -13.61
C GLN A 122 19.96 -20.09 -14.12
N THR A 123 20.60 -19.09 -13.53
CA THR A 123 21.99 -18.73 -13.84
C THR A 123 22.90 -19.96 -13.72
N GLY A 124 23.69 -20.24 -14.76
CA GLY A 124 24.58 -21.41 -14.82
C GLY A 124 23.97 -22.66 -15.48
N TYR A 125 22.68 -22.63 -15.84
CA TYR A 125 22.01 -23.70 -16.58
C TYR A 125 21.68 -23.28 -18.01
N TYR A 126 21.60 -24.25 -18.92
CA TYR A 126 21.34 -24.08 -20.35
C TYR A 126 20.44 -25.23 -20.85
N GLY A 127 19.88 -25.10 -22.06
CA GLY A 127 19.00 -26.13 -22.64
C GLY A 127 17.53 -26.02 -22.21
N PHE A 128 17.02 -24.79 -22.06
CA PHE A 128 15.58 -24.55 -21.91
C PHE A 128 15.04 -23.82 -23.14
N PRO A 129 13.86 -24.22 -23.66
CA PRO A 129 13.02 -25.34 -23.25
C PRO A 129 13.39 -26.69 -23.92
N PHE A 130 14.57 -26.80 -24.55
CA PHE A 130 15.00 -27.90 -25.43
C PHE A 130 16.34 -28.50 -25.00
#